data_AF-A0A2W5EWL7-F1
#
_entry.id   AF-A0A2W5EWL7-F1
#
_cell.length_a   1.000
_cell.length_b   1.000
_cell.length_c   1.000
_cell.angle_alpha   90.00
_cell.angle_beta   90.00
_cell.angle_gamma   90.00
#
_symmetry.space_group_name_H-M   'P 1'
#
loop_
_entity.id
_entity.type
_entity.pdbx_description
1 polymer ?
#
loop_
_entity_poly.entity_id
_entity_poly.type
_entity_poly.pdbx_seq_one_letter_code
_entity_poly.pdbx_strand_id
1 'polypeptide(L)'
;MDVNHFTGSYPINEKYSKRVAYFSMEFAIDQSLKIYSGGLGFLAGSHLRSAYELKQNMVGIGILWKYGYYDQGRNEDQTLRVDYINKSYSFLEDTGIKFTIKVHDSDVWVKAYFLNPETFGTAPLFLLTTDIEENDFVSRTISHHLYDSNETTKLAQYILLGIGGGKLLDMINFDPAIYHLNEAHGLPVAFHLLKKFRSVEKLKEKLVFTTHTPEEAGNEKHDINLCQTMSYFDGLALDEVRRLTGIKDNSFNVSLVALRFAHRANGVSQLHGKVANDMWNKYEGICPIISITNAQDYLYWADKQLYRAKDENNTAAFDDRKKYLKYRTFEIVADQTGKIFDPNVLTIVWSRRFAGYKRADFLTRDKQKFEALITNSQFPVQIIWAGKPYPKDFDSINMFNYLINLSRQYPNVAVLTGYELHLSKRLKQASDIWLNNPRVPREASGTSGMTAAMNGSVNFSTDDGWIPEFIKDGVNGFVVPQADYHNTPIEAQDETDLKHIYEILNNKILPTYYTQQDQWRHIIWNGMEDVKNGFNSNRMADEYYEKMYS
;
A
#
# COMPACT_ATOMS: atom_id res chain seq x y z
N MET A 1 -33.66 9.89 -8.57
CA MET A 1 -32.29 10.39 -8.72
C MET A 1 -31.79 9.98 -10.09
N ASP A 2 -31.17 10.90 -10.82
CA ASP A 2 -30.63 10.63 -12.15
C ASP A 2 -29.35 9.81 -12.01
N VAL A 3 -29.42 8.53 -12.38
CA VAL A 3 -28.30 7.58 -12.34
C VAL A 3 -27.11 8.07 -13.19
N ASN A 4 -27.37 8.93 -14.18
CA ASN A 4 -26.32 9.54 -15.01
C ASN A 4 -25.46 10.54 -14.24
N HIS A 5 -25.92 11.05 -13.09
CA HIS A 5 -25.14 12.00 -12.27
C HIS A 5 -23.81 11.40 -11.81
N PHE A 6 -23.79 10.10 -11.47
CA PHE A 6 -22.58 9.45 -10.95
C PHE A 6 -21.73 8.79 -12.04
N THR A 7 -22.38 8.21 -13.06
CA THR A 7 -21.74 7.37 -14.09
C THR A 7 -21.14 8.17 -15.27
N GLY A 8 -21.36 9.50 -15.31
CA GLY A 8 -20.75 10.44 -16.26
C GLY A 8 -20.02 11.60 -15.58
N SER A 9 -19.50 11.39 -14.36
CA SER A 9 -18.94 12.43 -13.48
C SER A 9 -17.63 13.06 -13.96
N TYR A 10 -16.98 12.52 -15.00
CA TYR A 10 -15.80 13.10 -15.65
C TYR A 10 -15.67 12.59 -17.10
N PRO A 11 -15.02 13.34 -18.01
CA PRO A 11 -14.89 12.94 -19.41
C PRO A 11 -14.09 11.64 -19.55
N ILE A 12 -14.53 10.77 -20.46
CA ILE A 12 -13.87 9.49 -20.76
C ILE A 12 -13.09 9.61 -22.07
N ASN A 13 -11.85 9.13 -22.07
CA ASN A 13 -11.04 8.97 -23.28
C ASN A 13 -11.46 7.69 -24.02
N GLU A 14 -11.70 7.78 -25.32
CA GLU A 14 -12.16 6.65 -26.15
C GLU A 14 -11.21 5.43 -26.09
N LYS A 15 -9.89 5.67 -25.93
CA LYS A 15 -8.89 4.61 -25.72
C LYS A 15 -9.24 3.74 -24.50
N TYR A 16 -9.85 4.33 -23.48
CA TYR A 16 -10.12 3.75 -22.18
C TYR A 16 -11.62 3.60 -21.87
N SER A 17 -12.42 3.25 -22.87
CA SER A 17 -13.89 3.22 -22.81
C SER A 17 -14.49 2.06 -22.01
N LYS A 18 -13.76 0.95 -21.80
CA LYS A 18 -14.25 -0.20 -21.01
C LYS A 18 -14.54 0.20 -19.56
N ARG A 19 -15.77 -0.05 -19.10
CA ARG A 19 -16.21 0.20 -17.72
C ARG A 19 -15.55 -0.77 -16.73
N VAL A 20 -14.83 -0.23 -15.76
CA VAL A 20 -14.13 -1.01 -14.73
C VAL A 20 -14.61 -0.59 -13.34
N ALA A 21 -14.95 -1.57 -12.50
CA ALA A 21 -15.16 -1.36 -11.07
C ALA A 21 -13.95 -1.90 -10.28
N TYR A 22 -13.24 -1.02 -9.59
CA TYR A 22 -12.04 -1.33 -8.83
C TYR A 22 -12.35 -1.43 -7.33
N PHE A 23 -12.28 -2.64 -6.78
CA PHE A 23 -12.65 -2.94 -5.39
C PHE A 23 -11.40 -2.95 -4.52
N SER A 24 -11.41 -2.17 -3.43
CA SER A 24 -10.35 -2.23 -2.43
C SER A 24 -10.85 -1.88 -1.03
N MET A 25 -10.20 -2.47 -0.02
CA MET A 25 -10.43 -2.13 1.39
C MET A 25 -9.89 -0.75 1.76
N GLU A 26 -8.89 -0.25 1.02
CA GLU A 26 -8.23 1.02 1.33
C GLU A 26 -7.91 1.89 0.12
N PHE A 27 -8.02 3.21 0.33
CA PHE A 27 -7.68 4.23 -0.67
C PHE A 27 -6.98 5.43 -0.01
N ALA A 28 -5.70 5.65 -0.32
CA ALA A 28 -4.97 6.84 0.12
C ALA A 28 -5.18 8.00 -0.88
N ILE A 29 -6.37 8.59 -0.83
CA ILE A 29 -6.78 9.68 -1.74
C ILE A 29 -6.26 11.03 -1.26
N ASP A 30 -6.46 11.37 0.00
CA ASP A 30 -5.98 12.63 0.55
C ASP A 30 -5.71 12.46 2.04
N GLN A 31 -4.85 13.31 2.61
CA GLN A 31 -4.56 13.31 4.05
C GLN A 31 -5.84 13.43 4.88
N SER A 32 -6.86 14.14 4.40
CA SER A 32 -8.14 14.35 5.10
C SER A 32 -9.04 13.11 5.11
N LEU A 33 -8.91 12.19 4.15
CA LEU A 33 -9.77 11.01 4.01
C LEU A 33 -9.09 9.75 4.58
N LYS A 34 -9.37 9.41 5.84
CA LYS A 34 -8.66 8.37 6.61
C LYS A 34 -9.18 6.96 6.37
N ILE A 35 -9.22 6.54 5.11
CA ILE A 35 -9.70 5.21 4.69
C ILE A 35 -8.57 4.28 4.21
N TYR A 36 -7.39 4.40 4.80
CA TYR A 36 -6.22 3.62 4.40
C TYR A 36 -5.28 3.30 5.57
N SER A 37 -4.45 2.27 5.41
CA SER A 37 -3.45 1.87 6.39
C SER A 37 -2.01 1.85 5.86
N GLY A 38 -1.81 1.51 4.58
CA GLY A 38 -0.46 1.21 4.08
C GLY A 38 -0.34 1.14 2.56
N GLY A 39 0.60 0.30 2.09
CA GLY A 39 1.02 0.27 0.69
C GLY A 39 -0.09 -0.04 -0.32
N LEU A 40 -1.06 -0.87 0.06
CA LEU A 40 -2.20 -1.22 -0.80
C LEU A 40 -3.06 0.01 -1.10
N GLY A 41 -3.29 0.87 -0.12
CA GLY A 41 -4.07 2.09 -0.22
C GLY A 41 -3.30 3.19 -0.94
N PHE A 42 -1.98 3.28 -0.74
CA PHE A 42 -1.12 4.20 -1.50
C PHE A 42 -1.08 3.83 -2.98
N LEU A 43 -1.09 2.53 -3.30
CA LEU A 43 -1.25 2.04 -4.67
C LEU A 43 -2.62 2.40 -5.24
N ALA A 44 -3.70 2.03 -4.54
CA ALA A 44 -5.07 2.31 -4.98
C ALA A 44 -5.30 3.81 -5.20
N GLY A 45 -4.78 4.66 -4.30
CA GLY A 45 -4.86 6.10 -4.45
C GLY A 45 -4.12 6.63 -5.69
N SER A 46 -2.91 6.12 -5.97
CA SER A 46 -2.18 6.48 -7.20
C SER A 46 -2.89 5.97 -8.46
N HIS A 47 -3.45 4.75 -8.41
CA HIS A 47 -4.21 4.20 -9.53
C HIS A 47 -5.45 5.04 -9.86
N LEU A 48 -6.21 5.47 -8.84
CA LEU A 48 -7.39 6.32 -9.04
C LEU A 48 -7.03 7.71 -9.59
N ARG A 49 -5.89 8.30 -9.19
CA ARG A 49 -5.38 9.54 -9.81
C ARG A 49 -5.03 9.33 -11.28
N SER A 50 -4.30 8.27 -11.58
CA SER A 50 -3.96 7.95 -12.97
C SER A 50 -5.18 7.66 -13.84
N ALA A 51 -6.19 6.97 -13.29
CA ALA A 51 -7.45 6.75 -13.98
C ALA A 51 -8.17 8.07 -14.29
N TYR A 52 -8.11 9.06 -13.39
CA TYR A 52 -8.64 10.41 -13.63
C TYR A 52 -7.85 11.15 -14.71
N GLU A 53 -6.52 11.18 -14.59
CA GLU A 53 -5.63 11.87 -15.54
C GLU A 53 -5.75 11.32 -16.96
N LEU A 54 -5.75 10.00 -17.09
CA LEU A 54 -5.88 9.30 -18.38
C LEU A 54 -7.33 9.25 -18.86
N LYS A 55 -8.30 9.67 -18.03
CA LYS A 55 -9.73 9.62 -18.33
C LYS A 55 -10.22 8.19 -18.61
N GLN A 56 -9.76 7.23 -17.83
CA GLN A 56 -10.21 5.83 -17.90
C GLN A 56 -11.64 5.70 -17.39
N ASN A 57 -12.47 4.83 -17.97
CA ASN A 57 -13.84 4.61 -17.49
C ASN A 57 -13.86 3.71 -16.24
N MET A 58 -13.52 4.27 -15.09
CA MET A 58 -13.32 3.53 -13.84
C MET A 58 -14.12 4.13 -12.68
N VAL A 59 -14.68 3.26 -11.85
CA VAL A 59 -15.21 3.62 -10.52
C VAL A 59 -14.49 2.82 -9.45
N GLY A 60 -14.11 3.48 -8.36
CA GLY A 60 -13.63 2.82 -7.15
C GLY A 60 -14.80 2.41 -6.26
N ILE A 61 -14.69 1.23 -5.62
CA ILE A 61 -15.62 0.74 -4.61
C ILE A 61 -14.84 0.42 -3.34
N GLY A 62 -15.22 1.06 -2.24
CA GLY A 62 -14.60 0.87 -0.92
C GLY A 62 -15.59 0.98 0.23
N ILE A 63 -15.06 0.96 1.44
CA ILE A 63 -15.85 1.12 2.68
C ILE A 63 -15.50 2.45 3.32
N LEU A 64 -16.52 3.16 3.82
CA LEU A 64 -16.35 4.36 4.62
C LEU A 64 -16.08 3.97 6.08
N TRP A 65 -14.82 3.97 6.47
CA TRP A 65 -14.39 3.61 7.81
C TRP A 65 -14.66 4.73 8.82
N LYS A 66 -15.55 4.49 9.80
CA LYS A 66 -15.95 5.49 10.80
C LYS A 66 -14.77 6.01 11.64
N TYR A 67 -13.82 5.15 11.95
CA TYR A 67 -12.62 5.47 12.75
C TYR A 67 -11.32 5.29 11.98
N GLY A 68 -11.40 4.98 10.68
CA GLY A 68 -10.23 4.66 9.85
C GLY A 68 -9.52 3.37 10.26
N TYR A 69 -8.20 3.34 10.08
CA TYR A 69 -7.34 2.26 10.60
C TYR A 69 -7.09 2.45 12.09
N TYR A 70 -6.28 3.44 12.46
CA TYR A 70 -6.16 3.99 13.81
C TYR A 70 -5.31 5.28 13.78
N ASP A 71 -5.46 6.14 14.79
CA ASP A 71 -4.69 7.35 14.99
C ASP A 71 -3.49 7.08 15.92
N GLN A 72 -2.28 7.45 15.48
CA GLN A 72 -1.06 7.30 16.27
C GLN A 72 -0.86 8.47 17.22
N GLY A 73 -0.88 8.20 18.51
CA GLY A 73 -0.51 9.13 19.57
C GLY A 73 0.73 8.67 20.33
N ARG A 74 1.02 9.38 21.43
CA ARG A 74 2.08 9.06 22.38
C ARG A 74 1.54 9.02 23.79
N ASN A 75 2.02 8.05 24.57
CA ASN A 75 1.85 8.06 26.02
C ASN A 75 2.81 9.08 26.66
N GLU A 76 2.66 9.33 27.95
CA GLU A 76 3.54 10.25 28.71
C GLU A 76 5.02 9.84 28.62
N ASP A 77 5.29 8.53 28.58
CA ASP A 77 6.61 7.95 28.40
C ASP A 77 7.05 7.87 26.93
N GLN A 78 6.39 8.59 26.01
CA GLN A 78 6.62 8.65 24.56
C GLN A 78 6.33 7.35 23.78
N THR A 79 5.98 6.25 24.44
CA THR A 79 5.61 5.00 23.77
C THR A 79 4.35 5.17 22.93
N LEU A 80 4.12 4.24 22.01
CA LEU A 80 2.96 4.28 21.11
C LEU A 80 1.64 4.29 21.89
N ARG A 81 0.78 5.26 21.57
CA ARG A 81 -0.64 5.23 21.92
C ARG A 81 -1.48 4.99 20.67
N VAL A 82 -2.49 4.14 20.78
CA VAL A 82 -3.44 3.86 19.70
C VAL A 82 -4.76 4.50 20.06
N ASP A 83 -5.17 5.50 19.28
CA ASP A 83 -6.43 6.21 19.43
C ASP A 83 -7.36 5.86 18.24
N TYR A 84 -8.67 5.93 18.46
CA TYR A 84 -9.69 5.76 17.41
C TYR A 84 -10.61 6.97 17.40
N ILE A 85 -10.32 7.93 16.54
CA ILE A 85 -11.07 9.19 16.49
C ILE A 85 -12.14 9.09 15.40
N ASN A 86 -13.39 9.36 15.78
CA ASN A 86 -14.53 9.41 14.87
C ASN A 86 -14.26 10.39 13.72
N LYS A 87 -14.47 9.95 12.48
CA LYS A 87 -14.27 10.75 11.27
C LYS A 87 -15.60 11.20 10.69
N SER A 88 -15.64 12.44 10.23
CA SER A 88 -16.73 13.02 9.47
C SER A 88 -16.15 13.80 8.30
N TYR A 89 -16.66 13.55 7.09
CA TYR A 89 -16.11 14.08 5.85
C TYR A 89 -17.17 14.90 5.13
N SER A 90 -17.09 16.22 5.23
CA SER A 90 -18.07 17.15 4.64
C SER A 90 -18.03 17.20 3.11
N PHE A 91 -16.94 16.73 2.50
CA PHE A 91 -16.75 16.70 1.05
C PHE A 91 -17.30 15.42 0.39
N LEU A 92 -17.81 14.46 1.17
CA LEU A 92 -18.49 13.29 0.63
C LEU A 92 -19.95 13.63 0.36
N GLU A 93 -20.41 13.30 -0.84
CA GLU A 93 -21.80 13.49 -1.24
C GLU A 93 -22.64 12.31 -0.76
N ASP A 94 -23.76 12.59 -0.11
CA ASP A 94 -24.76 11.57 0.21
C ASP A 94 -25.52 11.21 -1.07
N THR A 95 -25.37 9.96 -1.51
CA THR A 95 -26.06 9.49 -2.73
C THR A 95 -27.55 9.26 -2.50
N GLY A 96 -28.02 9.26 -1.25
CA GLY A 96 -29.37 8.85 -0.87
C GLY A 96 -29.71 7.38 -1.15
N ILE A 97 -28.77 6.59 -1.68
CA ILE A 97 -28.95 5.16 -1.94
C ILE A 97 -28.80 4.39 -0.63
N LYS A 98 -29.85 3.65 -0.28
CA LYS A 98 -29.89 2.68 0.83
C LYS A 98 -30.45 1.35 0.34
N PHE A 99 -29.86 0.25 0.77
CA PHE A 99 -30.29 -1.11 0.45
C PHE A 99 -29.83 -2.08 1.54
N THR A 100 -30.28 -3.34 1.49
CA THR A 100 -29.84 -4.37 2.45
C THR A 100 -28.92 -5.41 1.82
N ILE A 101 -28.01 -5.91 2.64
CA ILE A 101 -27.23 -7.13 2.40
C ILE A 101 -27.52 -8.14 3.49
N LYS A 102 -27.32 -9.43 3.21
CA LYS A 102 -27.42 -10.47 4.24
C LYS A 102 -26.06 -10.62 4.92
N VAL A 103 -26.04 -10.50 6.24
CA VAL A 103 -24.89 -10.83 7.08
C VAL A 103 -25.41 -11.69 8.22
N HIS A 104 -24.93 -12.92 8.32
CA HIS A 104 -25.43 -13.89 9.30
C HIS A 104 -26.97 -14.02 9.24
N ASP A 105 -27.48 -14.19 8.02
CA ASP A 105 -28.90 -14.28 7.62
C ASP A 105 -29.82 -13.10 7.98
N SER A 106 -29.26 -12.09 8.66
CA SER A 106 -29.94 -10.85 9.02
C SER A 106 -29.79 -9.80 7.93
N ASP A 107 -30.82 -8.98 7.73
CA ASP A 107 -30.74 -7.84 6.82
C ASP A 107 -29.97 -6.70 7.49
N VAL A 108 -28.82 -6.34 6.92
CA VAL A 108 -28.02 -5.20 7.32
C VAL A 108 -28.21 -4.09 6.30
N TRP A 109 -28.61 -2.91 6.76
CA TRP A 109 -28.72 -1.73 5.91
C TRP A 109 -27.34 -1.20 5.52
N VAL A 110 -27.21 -0.80 4.27
CA VAL A 110 -26.01 -0.20 3.69
C VAL A 110 -26.40 1.14 3.08
N LYS A 111 -25.60 2.17 3.35
CA LYS A 111 -25.70 3.48 2.71
C LYS A 111 -24.44 3.73 1.87
N ALA A 112 -24.61 4.33 0.69
CA ALA A 112 -23.49 4.71 -0.18
C ALA A 112 -23.24 6.22 -0.13
N TYR A 113 -21.96 6.59 0.04
CA TYR A 113 -21.46 7.95 -0.17
C TYR A 113 -20.63 8.00 -1.45
N PHE A 114 -20.53 9.18 -2.04
CA PHE A 114 -19.80 9.41 -3.28
C PHE A 114 -18.71 10.47 -3.08
N LEU A 115 -17.50 10.14 -3.51
CA LEU A 115 -16.42 11.10 -3.65
C LEU A 115 -16.35 11.55 -5.10
N ASN A 116 -16.69 12.82 -5.31
CA ASN A 116 -16.66 13.46 -6.61
C ASN A 116 -15.23 13.54 -7.18
N PRO A 117 -15.02 13.23 -8.47
CA PRO A 117 -13.70 13.32 -9.10
C PRO A 117 -13.00 14.67 -8.95
N GLU A 118 -13.76 15.77 -8.95
CA GLU A 118 -13.20 17.13 -8.88
C GLU A 118 -12.66 17.50 -7.49
N THR A 119 -13.07 16.79 -6.42
CA THR A 119 -12.66 17.10 -5.04
C THR A 119 -11.16 16.94 -4.84
N PHE A 120 -10.56 15.87 -5.36
CA PHE A 120 -9.14 15.56 -5.19
C PHE A 120 -8.42 15.12 -6.48
N GLY A 121 -9.08 15.18 -7.64
CA GLY A 121 -8.50 14.77 -8.92
C GLY A 121 -8.30 13.26 -9.01
N THR A 122 -9.32 12.48 -8.68
CA THR A 122 -9.29 11.01 -8.72
C THR A 122 -10.49 10.45 -9.45
N ALA A 123 -10.41 9.19 -9.91
CA ALA A 123 -11.59 8.53 -10.45
C ALA A 123 -12.70 8.48 -9.37
N PRO A 124 -13.98 8.49 -9.77
CA PRO A 124 -15.11 8.50 -8.87
C PRO A 124 -15.04 7.32 -7.91
N LEU A 125 -15.31 7.55 -6.63
CA LEU A 125 -15.19 6.55 -5.59
C LEU A 125 -16.46 6.48 -4.76
N PHE A 126 -17.08 5.29 -4.74
CA PHE A 126 -18.19 5.01 -3.83
C PHE A 126 -17.68 4.36 -2.55
N LEU A 127 -18.19 4.86 -1.42
CA LEU A 127 -17.85 4.37 -0.09
C LEU A 127 -19.10 3.89 0.63
N LEU A 128 -19.12 2.60 0.94
CA LEU A 128 -20.24 1.93 1.62
C LEU A 128 -20.09 2.02 3.13
N THR A 129 -21.18 2.25 3.85
CA THR A 129 -21.21 2.22 5.31
C THR A 129 -22.43 1.50 5.84
N THR A 130 -22.25 0.87 7.01
CA THR A 130 -23.32 0.31 7.83
C THR A 130 -23.55 1.12 9.10
N ASP A 131 -22.74 2.16 9.37
CA ASP A 131 -22.88 3.05 10.53
C ASP A 131 -24.01 4.07 10.30
N ILE A 132 -25.24 3.56 10.34
CA ILE A 132 -26.49 4.31 10.14
C ILE A 132 -27.55 3.86 11.15
N GLU A 133 -28.55 4.72 11.37
CA GLU A 133 -29.51 4.55 12.46
C GLU A 133 -30.37 3.29 12.36
N GLU A 134 -30.63 2.83 11.13
CA GLU A 134 -31.43 1.64 10.84
C GLU A 134 -30.81 0.33 11.31
N ASN A 135 -29.50 0.32 11.55
CA ASN A 135 -28.76 -0.84 11.99
C ASN A 135 -28.61 -0.88 13.52
N ASP A 136 -28.59 -2.09 14.07
CA ASP A 136 -28.14 -2.33 15.43
C ASP A 136 -26.64 -2.04 15.60
N PHE A 137 -26.16 -1.98 16.85
CA PHE A 137 -24.78 -1.63 17.14
C PHE A 137 -23.78 -2.58 16.46
N VAL A 138 -24.03 -3.88 16.46
CA VAL A 138 -23.14 -4.90 15.88
C VAL A 138 -23.05 -4.75 14.36
N SER A 139 -24.15 -4.44 13.69
CA SER A 139 -24.19 -4.20 12.25
C SER A 139 -23.47 -2.90 11.88
N ARG A 140 -23.58 -1.85 12.70
CA ARG A 140 -22.81 -0.60 12.52
C ARG A 140 -21.31 -0.86 12.62
N THR A 141 -20.87 -1.73 13.54
CA THR A 141 -19.44 -1.99 13.76
C THR A 141 -18.71 -2.59 12.56
N ILE A 142 -19.44 -3.17 11.59
CA ILE A 142 -18.85 -3.70 10.35
C ILE A 142 -18.00 -2.63 9.64
N SER A 143 -18.44 -1.37 9.62
CA SER A 143 -17.72 -0.27 8.95
C SER A 143 -16.95 0.65 9.92
N HIS A 144 -16.66 0.21 11.15
CA HIS A 144 -15.94 1.03 12.13
C HIS A 144 -14.44 1.11 11.87
N HIS A 145 -13.78 -0.03 11.73
CA HIS A 145 -12.31 -0.12 11.68
C HIS A 145 -11.84 -0.89 10.45
N LEU A 146 -10.85 -0.34 9.76
CA LEU A 146 -10.13 -1.04 8.70
C LEU A 146 -9.23 -2.13 9.34
N TYR A 147 -9.34 -3.37 8.84
CA TYR A 147 -8.60 -4.56 9.30
C TYR A 147 -8.84 -4.92 10.77
N ASP A 148 -10.08 -5.32 11.07
CA ASP A 148 -10.42 -5.85 12.38
C ASP A 148 -9.75 -7.22 12.62
N SER A 149 -9.35 -7.50 13.86
CA SER A 149 -8.81 -8.81 14.26
C SER A 149 -9.88 -9.89 14.35
N ASN A 150 -11.14 -9.52 14.55
CA ASN A 150 -12.24 -10.43 14.73
C ASN A 150 -12.69 -11.04 13.40
N GLU A 151 -12.67 -12.37 13.30
CA GLU A 151 -12.92 -13.10 12.06
C GLU A 151 -14.33 -12.86 11.48
N THR A 152 -15.38 -12.90 12.31
CA THR A 152 -16.75 -12.67 11.84
C THR A 152 -16.96 -11.25 11.34
N THR A 153 -16.34 -10.27 11.99
CA THR A 153 -16.34 -8.86 11.54
C THR A 153 -15.62 -8.72 10.21
N LYS A 154 -14.45 -9.36 10.01
CA LYS A 154 -13.76 -9.38 8.72
C LYS A 154 -14.60 -9.98 7.61
N LEU A 155 -15.25 -11.13 7.84
CA LEU A 155 -16.15 -11.74 6.86
C LEU A 155 -17.31 -10.82 6.51
N ALA A 156 -17.90 -10.14 7.50
CA ALA A 156 -18.95 -9.14 7.27
C ALA A 156 -18.44 -7.93 6.46
N GLN A 157 -17.20 -7.49 6.68
CA GLN A 157 -16.55 -6.45 5.88
C GLN A 157 -16.34 -6.88 4.42
N TYR A 158 -15.96 -8.14 4.18
CA TYR A 158 -15.82 -8.67 2.82
C TYR A 158 -17.16 -8.75 2.11
N ILE A 159 -18.23 -9.14 2.82
CA ILE A 159 -19.60 -9.13 2.29
C ILE A 159 -20.01 -7.70 1.94
N LEU A 160 -19.76 -6.72 2.81
CA LEU A 160 -20.04 -5.32 2.55
C LEU A 160 -19.31 -4.81 1.30
N LEU A 161 -18.00 -5.06 1.20
CA LEU A 161 -17.20 -4.63 0.04
C LEU A 161 -17.65 -5.34 -1.25
N GLY A 162 -17.75 -6.66 -1.23
CA GLY A 162 -18.01 -7.48 -2.42
C GLY A 162 -19.48 -7.48 -2.83
N ILE A 163 -20.37 -8.06 -2.01
CA ILE A 163 -21.81 -8.14 -2.31
C ILE A 163 -22.45 -6.75 -2.25
N GLY A 164 -22.14 -5.95 -1.24
CA GLY A 164 -22.65 -4.59 -1.14
C GLY A 164 -22.23 -3.72 -2.32
N GLY A 165 -20.96 -3.81 -2.74
CA GLY A 165 -20.46 -3.13 -3.93
C GLY A 165 -21.11 -3.61 -5.22
N GLY A 166 -21.28 -4.93 -5.40
CA GLY A 166 -22.01 -5.51 -6.53
C GLY A 166 -23.45 -5.03 -6.64
N LYS A 167 -24.19 -5.02 -5.52
CA LYS A 167 -25.57 -4.50 -5.49
C LYS A 167 -25.64 -3.01 -5.79
N LEU A 168 -24.73 -2.20 -5.26
CA LEU A 168 -24.68 -0.77 -5.59
C LEU A 168 -24.51 -0.57 -7.09
N LEU A 169 -23.57 -1.28 -7.72
CA LEU A 169 -23.30 -1.20 -9.17
C LEU A 169 -24.53 -1.56 -10.02
N ASP A 170 -25.33 -2.53 -9.58
CA ASP A 170 -26.61 -2.87 -10.21
C ASP A 170 -27.62 -1.72 -10.07
N MET A 171 -27.75 -1.14 -8.88
CA MET A 171 -28.70 -0.03 -8.62
C MET A 171 -28.37 1.23 -9.42
N ILE A 172 -27.07 1.53 -9.61
CA ILE A 172 -26.62 2.66 -10.42
C ILE A 172 -26.44 2.28 -11.91
N ASN A 173 -26.90 1.10 -12.33
CA ASN A 173 -26.83 0.63 -13.73
C ASN A 173 -25.45 0.84 -14.40
N PHE A 174 -24.36 0.70 -13.64
CA PHE A 174 -23.03 0.94 -14.18
C PHE A 174 -22.59 -0.19 -15.13
N ASP A 175 -23.05 -1.43 -14.87
CA ASP A 175 -22.76 -2.64 -15.65
C ASP A 175 -21.27 -2.76 -16.05
N PRO A 176 -20.36 -3.01 -15.08
CA PRO A 176 -18.94 -3.13 -15.39
C PRO A 176 -18.67 -4.23 -16.41
N ALA A 177 -17.81 -3.91 -17.38
CA ALA A 177 -17.16 -4.92 -18.21
C ALA A 177 -16.22 -5.76 -17.33
N ILE A 178 -15.48 -5.12 -16.41
CA ILE A 178 -14.51 -5.75 -15.53
C ILE A 178 -14.73 -5.34 -14.07
N TYR A 179 -14.66 -6.32 -13.18
CA TYR A 179 -14.54 -6.21 -11.74
C TYR A 179 -13.09 -6.55 -11.38
N HIS A 180 -12.36 -5.56 -10.87
CA HIS A 180 -10.98 -5.73 -10.46
C HIS A 180 -10.89 -5.79 -8.94
N LEU A 181 -10.49 -6.95 -8.42
CA LEU A 181 -10.19 -7.15 -7.01
C LEU A 181 -8.73 -6.77 -6.69
N ASN A 182 -8.55 -5.70 -5.91
CA ASN A 182 -7.25 -5.32 -5.35
C ASN A 182 -7.03 -6.05 -4.02
N GLU A 183 -6.36 -7.21 -4.10
CA GLU A 183 -6.37 -8.28 -3.09
C GLU A 183 -7.76 -8.95 -2.92
N ALA A 184 -7.79 -10.13 -2.28
CA ALA A 184 -8.94 -11.03 -2.34
C ALA A 184 -10.16 -10.60 -1.48
N HIS A 185 -10.05 -9.48 -0.75
CA HIS A 185 -11.09 -8.99 0.17
C HIS A 185 -12.47 -8.80 -0.48
N GLY A 186 -12.50 -8.39 -1.76
CA GLY A 186 -13.73 -8.15 -2.51
C GLY A 186 -14.35 -9.40 -3.15
N LEU A 187 -13.80 -10.61 -2.89
CA LEU A 187 -14.24 -11.86 -3.51
C LEU A 187 -15.76 -12.14 -3.40
N PRO A 188 -16.50 -11.72 -2.35
CA PRO A 188 -17.95 -11.93 -2.29
C PRO A 188 -18.72 -11.42 -3.52
N VAL A 189 -18.19 -10.43 -4.25
CA VAL A 189 -18.79 -9.98 -5.51
C VAL A 189 -18.91 -11.10 -6.54
N ALA A 190 -17.99 -12.07 -6.54
CA ALA A 190 -18.03 -13.20 -7.46
C ALA A 190 -19.28 -14.07 -7.25
N PHE A 191 -19.72 -14.25 -6.00
CA PHE A 191 -20.93 -15.02 -5.70
C PHE A 191 -22.22 -14.26 -6.06
N HIS A 192 -22.24 -12.93 -5.87
CA HIS A 192 -23.30 -12.07 -6.41
C HIS A 192 -23.40 -12.18 -7.94
N LEU A 193 -22.26 -12.17 -8.64
CA LEU A 193 -22.20 -12.33 -10.10
C LEU A 193 -22.60 -13.74 -10.55
N LEU A 194 -22.24 -14.80 -9.82
CA LEU A 194 -22.67 -16.17 -10.10
C LEU A 194 -24.19 -16.30 -10.02
N LYS A 195 -24.82 -15.69 -9.02
CA LYS A 195 -26.28 -15.65 -8.89
C LYS A 195 -26.93 -14.85 -10.01
N LYS A 196 -26.33 -13.71 -10.38
CA LYS A 196 -26.82 -12.84 -11.47
C LYS A 196 -26.75 -13.51 -12.84
N PHE A 197 -25.61 -14.13 -13.17
CA PHE A 197 -25.36 -14.67 -14.51
C PHE A 197 -25.63 -16.17 -14.66
N ARG A 198 -25.64 -16.91 -13.55
CA ARG A 198 -25.77 -18.38 -13.50
C ARG A 198 -24.76 -19.10 -14.41
N SER A 199 -23.54 -18.55 -14.52
CA SER A 199 -22.46 -19.10 -15.34
C SER A 199 -21.10 -18.71 -14.75
N VAL A 200 -20.23 -19.70 -14.59
CA VAL A 200 -18.84 -19.51 -14.14
C VAL A 200 -18.01 -18.87 -15.26
N GLU A 201 -18.31 -19.20 -16.50
CA GLU A 201 -17.64 -18.68 -17.69
C GLU A 201 -17.84 -17.16 -17.78
N LYS A 202 -19.08 -16.69 -17.63
CA LYS A 202 -19.40 -15.25 -17.58
C LYS A 202 -18.80 -14.54 -16.37
N LEU A 203 -18.72 -15.21 -15.21
CA LEU A 203 -18.00 -14.67 -14.05
C LEU A 203 -16.52 -14.46 -14.41
N LYS A 204 -15.88 -15.48 -14.97
CA LYS A 204 -14.46 -15.43 -15.33
C LYS A 204 -14.18 -14.27 -16.27
N GLU A 205 -14.94 -14.15 -17.36
CA GLU A 205 -14.82 -13.04 -18.33
C GLU A 205 -14.86 -11.64 -17.70
N LYS A 206 -15.52 -11.49 -16.55
CA LYS A 206 -15.73 -10.21 -15.88
C LYS A 206 -14.81 -9.97 -14.68
N LEU A 207 -14.06 -10.95 -14.19
CA LEU A 207 -13.30 -10.81 -12.94
C LEU A 207 -11.78 -10.86 -13.21
N VAL A 208 -11.06 -9.88 -12.66
CA VAL A 208 -9.59 -9.87 -12.61
C VAL A 208 -9.09 -9.64 -11.19
N PHE A 209 -7.90 -10.16 -10.89
CA PHE A 209 -7.37 -10.21 -9.54
C PHE A 209 -5.91 -9.75 -9.45
N THR A 210 -5.62 -8.75 -8.63
CA THR A 210 -4.24 -8.42 -8.25
C THR A 210 -3.92 -9.04 -6.89
N THR A 211 -2.82 -9.79 -6.80
CA THR A 211 -2.29 -10.32 -5.52
C THR A 211 -1.05 -9.53 -5.10
N HIS A 212 -0.94 -9.23 -3.79
CA HIS A 212 0.20 -8.50 -3.21
C HIS A 212 0.96 -9.29 -2.15
N THR A 213 0.61 -10.56 -1.96
CA THR A 213 1.09 -11.38 -0.84
C THR A 213 2.14 -12.38 -1.34
N PRO A 214 3.41 -12.26 -0.92
CA PRO A 214 4.51 -13.09 -1.42
C PRO A 214 4.65 -14.45 -0.72
N GLU A 215 3.80 -14.76 0.26
CA GLU A 215 3.89 -16.01 1.05
C GLU A 215 2.52 -16.63 1.32
N GLU A 216 2.43 -17.97 1.26
CA GLU A 216 1.14 -18.66 1.38
C GLU A 216 0.51 -18.43 2.76
N ALA A 217 1.32 -18.38 3.81
CA ALA A 217 0.87 -18.12 5.18
C ALA A 217 0.23 -16.72 5.36
N GLY A 218 0.53 -15.78 4.47
CA GLY A 218 -0.07 -14.45 4.45
C GLY A 218 -1.44 -14.41 3.75
N ASN A 219 -1.83 -15.48 3.05
CA ASN A 219 -3.12 -15.55 2.36
C ASN A 219 -4.20 -16.09 3.30
N GLU A 220 -5.32 -15.38 3.39
CA GLU A 220 -6.37 -15.70 4.36
C GLU A 220 -7.11 -17.00 4.03
N LYS A 221 -7.31 -17.80 5.09
CA LYS A 221 -8.09 -19.03 5.08
C LYS A 221 -9.12 -18.94 6.19
N HIS A 222 -10.37 -19.25 5.86
CA HIS A 222 -11.50 -19.26 6.79
C HIS A 222 -12.15 -20.63 6.85
N ASP A 223 -12.89 -20.93 7.91
CA ASP A 223 -13.79 -22.08 7.89
C ASP A 223 -14.93 -21.84 6.89
N ILE A 224 -15.08 -22.70 5.89
CA ILE A 224 -16.10 -22.55 4.85
C ILE A 224 -17.54 -22.59 5.42
N ASN A 225 -17.77 -23.31 6.52
CA ASN A 225 -19.07 -23.35 7.20
C ASN A 225 -19.34 -22.03 7.93
N LEU A 226 -18.30 -21.38 8.45
CA LEU A 226 -18.42 -20.03 8.99
C LEU A 226 -18.77 -19.04 7.87
N CYS A 227 -18.10 -19.12 6.71
CA CYS A 227 -18.45 -18.31 5.54
C CYS A 227 -19.92 -18.51 5.12
N GLN A 228 -20.40 -19.77 5.10
CA GLN A 228 -21.80 -20.09 4.81
C GLN A 228 -22.73 -19.43 5.83
N THR A 229 -22.45 -19.61 7.13
CA THR A 229 -23.24 -19.06 8.24
C THR A 229 -23.29 -17.53 8.18
N MET A 230 -22.18 -16.88 7.82
CA MET A 230 -22.11 -15.42 7.69
C MET A 230 -22.80 -14.88 6.43
N SER A 231 -23.39 -15.73 5.59
CA SER A 231 -24.00 -15.37 4.29
C SER A 231 -23.00 -14.89 3.23
N TYR A 232 -21.74 -15.31 3.31
CA TYR A 232 -20.65 -14.90 2.40
C TYR A 232 -20.91 -15.25 0.93
N PHE A 233 -21.65 -16.33 0.67
CA PHE A 233 -21.88 -16.88 -0.67
C PHE A 233 -23.17 -16.37 -1.34
N ASP A 234 -23.73 -15.25 -0.87
CA ASP A 234 -24.95 -14.61 -1.38
C ASP A 234 -26.15 -15.57 -1.56
N GLY A 235 -26.28 -16.54 -0.65
CA GLY A 235 -27.38 -17.51 -0.59
C GLY A 235 -27.19 -18.77 -1.45
N LEU A 236 -26.03 -18.96 -2.09
CA LEU A 236 -25.69 -20.24 -2.71
C LEU A 236 -25.54 -21.33 -1.65
N ALA A 237 -25.98 -22.54 -1.98
CA ALA A 237 -25.86 -23.69 -1.08
C ALA A 237 -24.40 -24.15 -1.00
N LEU A 238 -23.98 -24.63 0.17
CA LEU A 238 -22.58 -25.00 0.42
C LEU A 238 -22.05 -26.07 -0.55
N ASP A 239 -22.87 -27.06 -0.92
CA ASP A 239 -22.48 -28.09 -1.90
C ASP A 239 -22.21 -27.51 -3.28
N GLU A 240 -23.01 -26.52 -3.69
CA GLU A 240 -22.79 -25.78 -4.92
C GLU A 240 -21.51 -24.94 -4.84
N VAL A 241 -21.29 -24.23 -3.72
CA VAL A 241 -20.05 -23.47 -3.49
C VAL A 241 -18.83 -24.36 -3.57
N ARG A 242 -18.83 -25.54 -2.94
CA ARG A 242 -17.72 -26.51 -2.99
C ARG A 242 -17.44 -26.97 -4.42
N ARG A 243 -18.50 -27.28 -5.19
CA ARG A 243 -18.38 -27.67 -6.60
C ARG A 243 -17.79 -26.53 -7.45
N LEU A 244 -18.28 -25.30 -7.28
CA LEU A 244 -17.85 -24.15 -8.08
C LEU A 244 -16.41 -23.74 -7.75
N THR A 245 -16.04 -23.74 -6.48
CA THR A 245 -14.74 -23.28 -6.00
C THR A 245 -13.65 -24.36 -6.04
N GLY A 246 -14.05 -25.64 -6.09
CA GLY A 246 -13.14 -26.78 -6.00
C GLY A 246 -12.54 -27.00 -4.60
N ILE A 247 -13.12 -26.40 -3.56
CA ILE A 247 -12.69 -26.59 -2.16
C ILE A 247 -13.30 -27.88 -1.61
N LYS A 248 -12.43 -28.83 -1.23
CA LYS A 248 -12.80 -30.17 -0.77
C LYS A 248 -12.81 -30.31 0.75
N ASP A 249 -12.02 -29.51 1.46
CA ASP A 249 -11.92 -29.48 2.93
C ASP A 249 -12.72 -28.30 3.51
N ASN A 250 -12.61 -28.07 4.82
CA ASN A 250 -13.26 -26.92 5.45
C ASN A 250 -12.45 -25.62 5.34
N SER A 251 -11.30 -25.63 4.66
CA SER A 251 -10.43 -24.45 4.56
C SER A 251 -10.75 -23.66 3.30
N PHE A 252 -11.55 -22.61 3.46
CA PHE A 252 -11.85 -21.66 2.39
C PHE A 252 -10.69 -20.68 2.20
N ASN A 253 -9.81 -20.97 1.24
CA ASN A 253 -8.73 -20.08 0.85
C ASN A 253 -9.23 -19.00 -0.13
N VAL A 254 -9.32 -17.75 0.35
CA VAL A 254 -9.95 -16.64 -0.38
C VAL A 254 -9.16 -16.32 -1.66
N SER A 255 -7.84 -16.21 -1.59
CA SER A 255 -6.97 -15.92 -2.73
C SER A 255 -7.00 -17.02 -3.79
N LEU A 256 -7.02 -18.30 -3.35
CA LEU A 256 -7.13 -19.43 -4.28
C LEU A 256 -8.45 -19.39 -5.06
N VAL A 257 -9.56 -19.08 -4.38
CA VAL A 257 -10.86 -18.97 -5.04
C VAL A 257 -10.90 -17.76 -5.97
N ALA A 258 -10.30 -16.62 -5.59
CA ALA A 258 -10.15 -15.48 -6.49
C ALA A 258 -9.37 -15.84 -7.76
N LEU A 259 -8.27 -16.59 -7.64
CA LEU A 259 -7.48 -17.07 -8.78
C LEU A 259 -8.26 -18.05 -9.67
N ARG A 260 -9.12 -18.89 -9.10
CA ARG A 260 -9.98 -19.82 -9.87
C ARG A 260 -11.15 -19.13 -10.55
N PHE A 261 -11.63 -18.02 -10.01
CA PHE A 261 -12.77 -17.27 -10.54
C PHE A 261 -12.40 -16.13 -11.47
N ALA A 262 -11.17 -15.61 -11.40
CA ALA A 262 -10.70 -14.59 -12.32
C ALA A 262 -10.38 -15.17 -13.71
N HIS A 263 -10.51 -14.35 -14.76
CA HIS A 263 -9.97 -14.66 -16.09
C HIS A 263 -8.44 -14.53 -16.11
N ARG A 264 -7.91 -13.57 -15.36
CA ARG A 264 -6.48 -13.26 -15.29
C ARG A 264 -6.15 -12.66 -13.93
N ALA A 265 -4.93 -12.93 -13.48
CA ALA A 265 -4.39 -12.28 -12.30
C ALA A 265 -3.01 -11.66 -12.58
N ASN A 266 -2.56 -10.77 -11.70
CA ASN A 266 -1.20 -10.25 -11.75
C ASN A 266 -0.55 -10.16 -10.36
N GLY A 267 0.77 -10.38 -10.34
CA GLY A 267 1.67 -9.90 -9.30
C GLY A 267 2.13 -8.46 -9.57
N VAL A 268 2.82 -7.88 -8.58
CA VAL A 268 3.07 -6.43 -8.49
C VAL A 268 4.53 -5.98 -8.60
N SER A 269 5.37 -6.93 -8.99
CA SER A 269 6.72 -6.75 -9.51
C SER A 269 7.03 -7.98 -10.36
N GLN A 270 8.08 -7.94 -11.16
CA GLN A 270 8.52 -9.09 -11.94
C GLN A 270 8.93 -10.27 -11.04
N LEU A 271 9.66 -9.97 -9.95
CA LEU A 271 10.05 -10.99 -8.97
C LEU A 271 8.82 -11.58 -8.30
N HIS A 272 7.88 -10.75 -7.85
CA HIS A 272 6.65 -11.21 -7.23
C HIS A 272 5.78 -12.04 -8.18
N GLY A 273 5.74 -11.72 -9.47
CA GLY A 273 5.05 -12.55 -10.45
C GLY A 273 5.60 -13.97 -10.50
N LYS A 274 6.93 -14.14 -10.44
CA LYS A 274 7.56 -15.46 -10.34
C LYS A 274 7.20 -16.17 -9.04
N VAL A 275 7.37 -15.48 -7.90
CA VAL A 275 7.03 -16.01 -6.57
C VAL A 275 5.55 -16.45 -6.49
N ALA A 276 4.63 -15.66 -7.03
CA ALA A 276 3.21 -15.99 -7.05
C ALA A 276 2.93 -17.22 -7.94
N ASN A 277 3.54 -17.30 -9.13
CA ASN A 277 3.39 -18.49 -9.97
C ASN A 277 3.92 -19.75 -9.27
N ASP A 278 5.09 -19.68 -8.65
CA ASP A 278 5.69 -20.81 -7.93
C ASP A 278 4.84 -21.23 -6.71
N MET A 279 4.26 -20.27 -6.00
CA MET A 279 3.40 -20.51 -4.84
C MET A 279 2.08 -21.20 -5.22
N TRP A 280 1.49 -20.81 -6.35
CA TRP A 280 0.15 -21.27 -6.75
C TRP A 280 0.16 -22.44 -7.75
N ASN A 281 1.30 -22.79 -8.36
CA ASN A 281 1.38 -23.83 -9.41
C ASN A 281 0.87 -25.22 -9.00
N LYS A 282 0.85 -25.52 -7.70
CA LYS A 282 0.34 -26.79 -7.14
C LYS A 282 -1.18 -26.90 -7.18
N TYR A 283 -1.90 -25.82 -7.48
CA TYR A 283 -3.35 -25.80 -7.54
C TYR A 283 -3.87 -25.81 -8.97
N GLU A 284 -4.79 -26.73 -9.24
CA GLU A 284 -5.47 -26.79 -10.53
C GLU A 284 -6.56 -25.70 -10.66
N GLY A 285 -6.84 -25.32 -11.91
CA GLY A 285 -7.96 -24.46 -12.28
C GLY A 285 -7.76 -22.96 -12.02
N ILE A 286 -6.57 -22.53 -11.63
CA ILE A 286 -6.22 -21.12 -11.48
C ILE A 286 -6.01 -20.43 -12.83
N CYS A 287 -6.28 -19.14 -12.91
CA CYS A 287 -5.98 -18.33 -14.07
C CYS A 287 -4.48 -18.03 -14.22
N PRO A 288 -4.03 -17.60 -15.42
CA PRO A 288 -2.65 -17.12 -15.60
C PRO A 288 -2.34 -15.92 -14.72
N ILE A 289 -1.16 -15.94 -14.08
CA ILE A 289 -0.64 -14.83 -13.27
C ILE A 289 0.47 -14.12 -14.05
N ILE A 290 0.20 -12.89 -14.51
CA ILE A 290 1.21 -12.03 -15.16
C ILE A 290 1.89 -11.11 -14.13
N SER A 291 2.77 -10.22 -14.59
CA SER A 291 3.37 -9.16 -13.75
C SER A 291 2.99 -7.79 -14.28
N ILE A 292 2.47 -6.92 -13.41
CA ILE A 292 2.31 -5.49 -13.65
C ILE A 292 2.95 -4.79 -12.46
N THR A 293 4.15 -4.24 -12.67
CA THR A 293 4.91 -3.63 -11.59
C THR A 293 4.15 -2.43 -11.01
N ASN A 294 4.06 -2.35 -9.68
CA ASN A 294 3.41 -1.22 -9.02
C ASN A 294 4.13 0.09 -9.35
N ALA A 295 3.38 1.19 -9.21
CA ALA A 295 3.90 2.52 -9.41
C ALA A 295 3.18 3.52 -8.50
N GLN A 296 3.62 4.78 -8.55
CA GLN A 296 3.03 5.87 -7.79
C GLN A 296 2.83 7.09 -8.68
N ASP A 297 1.88 7.94 -8.27
CA ASP A 297 1.52 9.11 -9.04
C ASP A 297 2.62 10.18 -8.98
N TYR A 298 3.25 10.43 -10.12
CA TYR A 298 4.35 11.38 -10.23
C TYR A 298 3.92 12.79 -9.85
N LEU A 299 2.74 13.23 -10.31
CA LEU A 299 2.27 14.60 -10.11
C LEU A 299 1.96 14.91 -8.64
N TYR A 300 1.46 13.92 -7.89
CA TYR A 300 1.17 14.03 -6.47
C TYR A 300 2.43 13.99 -5.60
N TRP A 301 3.37 13.10 -5.90
CA TRP A 301 4.52 12.83 -5.03
C TRP A 301 5.76 13.68 -5.33
N ALA A 302 6.04 14.00 -6.59
CA ALA A 302 7.28 14.68 -6.97
C ALA A 302 7.30 16.16 -6.56
N ASP A 303 8.50 16.66 -6.24
CA ASP A 303 8.72 18.09 -6.04
C ASP A 303 9.07 18.76 -7.37
N LYS A 304 8.19 19.65 -7.85
CA LYS A 304 8.35 20.32 -9.15
C LYS A 304 9.62 21.17 -9.22
N GLN A 305 10.07 21.76 -8.11
CA GLN A 305 11.26 22.63 -8.10
C GLN A 305 12.55 21.81 -8.18
N LEU A 306 12.61 20.63 -7.52
CA LEU A 306 13.73 19.71 -7.68
C LEU A 306 13.89 19.25 -9.14
N TYR A 307 12.80 18.83 -9.79
CA TYR A 307 12.87 18.43 -11.20
C TYR A 307 13.25 19.59 -12.12
N ARG A 308 12.69 20.78 -11.90
CA ARG A 308 13.08 21.96 -12.68
C ARG A 308 14.57 22.27 -12.55
N ALA A 309 15.11 22.27 -11.33
CA ALA A 309 16.53 22.53 -11.10
C ALA A 309 17.42 21.47 -11.74
N LYS A 310 17.04 20.18 -11.67
CA LYS A 310 17.72 19.08 -12.38
C LYS A 310 17.70 19.31 -13.90
N ASP A 311 16.53 19.57 -14.48
CA ASP A 311 16.35 19.65 -15.93
C ASP A 311 17.06 20.89 -16.52
N GLU A 312 17.20 21.96 -15.73
CA GLU A 312 18.02 23.14 -16.04
C GLU A 312 19.52 22.96 -15.73
N ASN A 313 19.95 21.79 -15.22
CA ASN A 313 21.30 21.52 -14.70
C ASN A 313 21.79 22.55 -13.65
N ASN A 314 20.87 23.13 -12.88
CA ASN A 314 21.16 24.12 -11.85
C ASN A 314 21.42 23.44 -10.49
N THR A 315 22.66 23.02 -10.26
CA THR A 315 23.07 22.29 -9.06
C THR A 315 22.86 23.10 -7.77
N ALA A 316 23.12 24.41 -7.79
CA ALA A 316 22.91 25.27 -6.63
C ALA A 316 21.43 25.36 -6.23
N ALA A 317 20.52 25.54 -7.21
CA ALA A 317 19.09 25.55 -6.95
C ALA A 317 18.57 24.18 -6.49
N PHE A 318 19.15 23.09 -7.02
CA PHE A 318 18.80 21.73 -6.60
C PHE A 318 19.17 21.49 -5.13
N ASP A 319 20.41 21.81 -4.76
CA ASP A 319 20.93 21.64 -3.40
C ASP A 319 20.18 22.52 -2.39
N ASP A 320 19.91 23.79 -2.74
CA ASP A 320 19.12 24.71 -1.91
C ASP A 320 17.70 24.17 -1.69
N ARG A 321 17.03 23.74 -2.77
CA ARG A 321 15.68 23.17 -2.68
C ARG A 321 15.66 21.92 -1.81
N LYS A 322 16.65 21.02 -1.96
CA LYS A 322 16.75 19.81 -1.15
C LYS A 322 16.95 20.15 0.33
N LYS A 323 17.82 21.12 0.66
CA LYS A 323 18.02 21.59 2.04
C LYS A 323 16.76 22.22 2.63
N TYR A 324 16.03 23.03 1.86
CA TYR A 324 14.75 23.60 2.29
C TYR A 324 13.73 22.52 2.62
N LEU A 325 13.63 21.48 1.78
CA LEU A 325 12.73 20.34 2.00
C LEU A 325 13.11 19.54 3.27
N LYS A 326 14.40 19.36 3.53
CA LYS A 326 14.91 18.78 4.78
C LYS A 326 14.52 19.63 5.99
N TYR A 327 14.80 20.93 5.94
CA TYR A 327 14.46 21.87 7.01
C TYR A 327 12.98 21.80 7.41
N ARG A 328 12.06 21.83 6.43
CA ARG A 328 10.61 21.73 6.69
C ARG A 328 10.18 20.44 7.38
N THR A 329 10.91 19.36 7.18
CA THR A 329 10.64 18.08 7.84
C THR A 329 11.28 18.04 9.22
N PHE A 330 12.44 18.68 9.38
CA PHE A 330 13.13 18.77 10.67
C PHE A 330 12.39 19.67 11.65
N GLU A 331 11.56 20.62 11.19
CA GLU A 331 10.57 21.29 12.04
C GLU A 331 9.62 20.28 12.71
N ILE A 332 9.18 19.23 11.98
CA ILE A 332 8.33 18.17 12.53
C ILE A 332 9.11 17.29 13.50
N VAL A 333 10.39 17.01 13.20
CA VAL A 333 11.28 16.28 14.12
C VAL A 333 11.45 17.05 15.43
N ALA A 334 11.73 18.34 15.35
CA ALA A 334 11.88 19.22 16.51
C ALA A 334 10.59 19.29 17.34
N ASP A 335 9.45 19.48 16.68
CA ASP A 335 8.12 19.52 17.34
C ASP A 335 7.80 18.22 18.08
N GLN A 336 8.00 17.06 17.44
CA GLN A 336 7.64 15.78 18.07
C GLN A 336 8.66 15.28 19.09
N THR A 337 9.93 15.68 19.00
CA THR A 337 11.03 15.01 19.73
C THR A 337 11.96 15.94 20.50
N GLY A 338 11.87 17.26 20.30
CA GLY A 338 12.78 18.25 20.86
C GLY A 338 14.19 18.25 20.24
N LYS A 339 14.41 17.47 19.17
CA LYS A 339 15.74 17.32 18.52
C LYS A 339 15.88 18.25 17.33
N ILE A 340 17.04 18.90 17.23
CA ILE A 340 17.36 19.82 16.14
C ILE A 340 18.28 19.10 15.15
N PHE A 341 17.75 18.79 13.98
CA PHE A 341 18.52 18.16 12.90
C PHE A 341 19.09 19.24 11.94
N ASP A 342 20.27 18.99 11.40
CA ASP A 342 20.96 19.86 10.44
C ASP A 342 20.64 19.42 9.00
N PRO A 343 20.08 20.31 8.15
CA PRO A 343 19.85 20.07 6.72
C PRO A 343 21.09 19.67 5.91
N ASN A 344 22.30 19.97 6.37
CA ASN A 344 23.55 19.62 5.69
C ASN A 344 24.04 18.20 6.00
N VAL A 345 23.54 17.56 7.05
CA VAL A 345 23.95 16.22 7.48
C VAL A 345 23.15 15.15 6.74
N LEU A 346 23.82 14.09 6.27
CA LEU A 346 23.18 12.95 5.60
C LEU A 346 22.09 12.36 6.50
N THR A 347 20.88 12.23 5.96
CA THR A 347 19.71 11.74 6.69
C THR A 347 19.21 10.43 6.09
N ILE A 348 19.35 9.35 6.86
CA ILE A 348 18.80 8.03 6.58
C ILE A 348 17.37 7.99 7.10
N VAL A 349 16.43 7.60 6.24
CA VAL A 349 15.03 7.42 6.62
C VAL A 349 14.63 5.97 6.41
N TRP A 350 14.09 5.37 7.46
CA TRP A 350 13.34 4.12 7.37
C TRP A 350 11.88 4.43 7.69
N SER A 351 10.97 4.30 6.71
CA SER A 351 9.55 4.43 7.04
C SER A 351 8.60 3.57 6.22
N ARG A 352 7.74 2.84 6.94
CA ARG A 352 6.86 1.76 6.44
C ARG A 352 6.08 1.13 7.59
N ARG A 353 5.16 0.20 7.29
CA ARG A 353 4.53 -0.64 8.32
C ARG A 353 5.61 -1.39 9.13
N PHE A 354 5.46 -1.46 10.45
CA PHE A 354 6.29 -2.32 11.27
C PHE A 354 5.81 -3.77 11.12
N ALA A 355 6.74 -4.66 10.75
CA ALA A 355 6.53 -6.09 10.62
C ALA A 355 7.89 -6.78 10.74
N GLY A 356 7.93 -8.00 11.29
CA GLY A 356 9.19 -8.71 11.57
C GLY A 356 10.12 -8.85 10.35
N TYR A 357 9.57 -9.21 9.19
CA TYR A 357 10.36 -9.36 7.97
C TYR A 357 10.93 -8.04 7.41
N LYS A 358 10.40 -6.88 7.82
CA LYS A 358 10.88 -5.56 7.38
C LYS A 358 12.08 -5.04 8.19
N ARG A 359 12.42 -5.72 9.30
CA ARG A 359 13.63 -5.53 10.11
C ARG A 359 13.88 -4.04 10.45
N ALA A 360 12.95 -3.39 11.15
CA ALA A 360 13.03 -1.95 11.45
C ALA A 360 14.28 -1.56 12.27
N ASP A 361 14.66 -2.45 13.18
CA ASP A 361 15.80 -2.37 14.10
C ASP A 361 17.13 -2.79 13.48
N PHE A 362 17.18 -3.12 12.20
CA PHE A 362 18.30 -3.89 11.65
C PHE A 362 19.67 -3.25 11.89
N LEU A 363 19.78 -1.93 11.68
CA LEU A 363 21.01 -1.18 11.96
C LEU A 363 21.41 -1.24 13.45
N THR A 364 20.46 -1.34 14.37
CA THR A 364 20.71 -1.25 15.81
C THR A 364 21.12 -2.57 16.44
N ARG A 365 21.05 -3.68 15.69
CA ARG A 365 21.39 -5.04 16.18
C ARG A 365 22.86 -5.19 16.56
N ASP A 366 23.76 -4.54 15.81
CA ASP A 366 25.18 -4.42 16.18
C ASP A 366 25.39 -3.07 16.88
N LYS A 367 25.31 -3.08 18.22
CA LYS A 367 25.40 -1.86 19.03
C LYS A 367 26.69 -1.09 18.81
N GLN A 368 27.82 -1.78 18.64
CA GLN A 368 29.12 -1.13 18.47
C GLN A 368 29.20 -0.42 17.11
N LYS A 369 28.76 -1.07 16.04
CA LYS A 369 28.72 -0.44 14.71
C LYS A 369 27.69 0.68 14.63
N PHE A 370 26.55 0.52 15.30
CA PHE A 370 25.52 1.56 15.34
C PHE A 370 26.04 2.82 16.05
N GLU A 371 26.66 2.67 17.22
CA GLU A 371 27.30 3.77 17.96
C GLU A 371 28.38 4.46 17.11
N ALA A 372 29.24 3.67 16.46
CA ALA A 372 30.29 4.20 15.60
C ALA A 372 29.73 4.99 14.40
N LEU A 373 28.60 4.54 13.83
CA LEU A 373 27.93 5.22 12.72
C LEU A 373 27.35 6.57 13.16
N ILE A 374 26.60 6.60 14.26
CA ILE A 374 25.87 7.80 14.69
C ILE A 374 26.77 8.83 15.39
N THR A 375 27.92 8.43 15.93
CA THR A 375 28.90 9.34 16.56
C THR A 375 30.03 9.77 15.62
N ASN A 376 29.97 9.38 14.35
CA ASN A 376 31.01 9.69 13.37
C ASN A 376 31.10 11.21 13.12
N SER A 377 32.17 11.85 13.57
CA SER A 377 32.39 13.29 13.39
C SER A 377 32.94 13.67 12.01
N GLN A 378 33.56 12.72 11.30
CA GLN A 378 34.07 12.94 9.95
C GLN A 378 32.95 12.88 8.92
N PHE A 379 32.04 11.91 9.07
CA PHE A 379 30.88 11.70 8.20
C PHE A 379 29.62 11.59 9.07
N PRO A 380 29.07 12.73 9.55
CA PRO A 380 27.93 12.71 10.46
C PRO A 380 26.70 12.07 9.82
N VAL A 381 25.83 11.45 10.63
CA VAL A 381 24.61 10.78 10.14
C VAL A 381 23.45 11.16 11.03
N GLN A 382 22.28 11.34 10.42
CA GLN A 382 20.99 11.46 11.11
C GLN A 382 20.10 10.29 10.69
N ILE A 383 19.31 9.76 11.63
CA ILE A 383 18.38 8.65 11.35
C ILE A 383 16.97 9.01 11.79
N ILE A 384 16.01 8.80 10.89
CA ILE A 384 14.57 8.94 11.20
C ILE A 384 13.85 7.62 10.92
N TRP A 385 13.19 7.10 11.96
CA TRP A 385 12.19 6.05 11.83
C TRP A 385 10.77 6.62 11.85
N ALA A 386 9.88 6.07 11.03
CA ALA A 386 8.45 6.33 11.14
C ALA A 386 7.64 5.17 10.60
N GLY A 387 6.42 4.97 11.09
CA GLY A 387 5.59 3.88 10.62
C GLY A 387 4.53 3.46 11.60
N LYS A 388 3.63 2.59 11.13
CA LYS A 388 2.53 2.06 11.92
C LYS A 388 2.74 0.57 12.22
N PRO A 389 2.94 0.14 13.47
CA PRO A 389 2.73 -1.26 13.84
C PRO A 389 1.23 -1.58 13.80
N TYR A 390 0.90 -2.86 13.63
CA TYR A 390 -0.48 -3.31 13.78
C TYR A 390 -0.88 -3.26 15.27
N PRO A 391 -2.04 -2.70 15.65
CA PRO A 391 -2.40 -2.53 17.07
C PRO A 391 -2.47 -3.81 17.91
N LYS A 392 -2.55 -4.99 17.27
CA LYS A 392 -2.55 -6.29 17.95
C LYS A 392 -1.24 -7.08 17.78
N ASP A 393 -0.27 -6.52 17.06
CA ASP A 393 1.07 -7.09 16.90
C ASP A 393 2.00 -6.50 17.97
N PHE A 394 2.02 -7.15 19.14
CA PHE A 394 2.82 -6.71 20.27
C PHE A 394 4.32 -6.70 19.98
N ASP A 395 4.82 -7.58 19.11
CA ASP A 395 6.24 -7.61 18.75
C ASP A 395 6.61 -6.36 17.94
N SER A 396 5.79 -5.98 16.96
CA SER A 396 5.98 -4.74 16.22
C SER A 396 5.82 -3.49 17.09
N ILE A 397 4.92 -3.50 18.08
CA ILE A 397 4.76 -2.41 19.05
C ILE A 397 6.00 -2.30 19.95
N ASN A 398 6.50 -3.43 20.46
CA ASN A 398 7.71 -3.49 21.28
C ASN A 398 8.92 -2.99 20.50
N MET A 399 9.04 -3.36 19.22
CA MET A 399 10.07 -2.87 18.31
C MET A 399 10.01 -1.34 18.15
N PHE A 400 8.83 -0.78 17.91
CA PHE A 400 8.63 0.65 17.80
C PHE A 400 9.04 1.39 19.09
N ASN A 401 8.61 0.88 20.25
CA ASN A 401 8.94 1.45 21.55
C ASN A 401 10.43 1.31 21.90
N TYR A 402 11.07 0.20 21.51
CA TYR A 402 12.51 0.02 21.61
C TYR A 402 13.26 1.12 20.86
N LEU A 403 12.87 1.40 19.60
CA LEU A 403 13.50 2.46 18.81
C LEU A 403 13.28 3.85 19.42
N ILE A 404 12.11 4.12 20.01
CA ILE A 404 11.88 5.37 20.76
C ILE A 404 12.88 5.50 21.90
N ASN A 405 13.03 4.46 22.72
CA ASN A 405 13.94 4.45 23.86
C ASN A 405 15.40 4.58 23.43
N LEU A 406 15.80 3.90 22.36
CA LEU A 406 17.12 4.05 21.76
C LEU A 406 17.37 5.49 21.31
N SER A 407 16.40 6.08 20.60
CA SER A 407 16.53 7.44 20.05
C SER A 407 16.79 8.51 21.11
N ARG A 408 16.41 8.28 22.37
CA ARG A 408 16.64 9.25 23.47
C ARG A 408 18.12 9.42 23.81
N GLN A 409 18.94 8.42 23.49
CA GLN A 409 20.36 8.42 23.81
C GLN A 409 21.17 9.31 22.85
N TYR A 410 20.57 9.72 21.73
CA TYR A 410 21.29 10.40 20.65
C TYR A 410 20.53 11.62 20.11
N PRO A 411 21.19 12.77 19.92
CA PRO A 411 20.55 13.99 19.42
C PRO A 411 20.15 13.90 17.93
N ASN A 412 20.81 13.02 17.17
CA ASN A 412 20.70 12.83 15.73
C ASN A 412 19.86 11.61 15.32
N VAL A 413 19.06 11.06 16.24
CA VAL A 413 18.20 9.90 15.99
C VAL A 413 16.78 10.21 16.41
N ALA A 414 15.78 9.99 15.54
CA ALA A 414 14.39 10.30 15.83
C ALA A 414 13.43 9.17 15.41
N VAL A 415 12.35 9.01 16.16
CA VAL A 415 11.19 8.18 15.79
C VAL A 415 9.97 9.09 15.74
N LEU A 416 9.23 9.10 14.63
CA LEU A 416 8.06 9.96 14.43
C LEU A 416 6.76 9.14 14.42
N THR A 417 5.69 9.76 14.91
CA THR A 417 4.32 9.23 14.92
C THR A 417 3.45 9.97 13.91
N GLY A 418 2.29 9.39 13.57
CA GLY A 418 1.36 9.97 12.61
C GLY A 418 1.77 9.69 11.17
N TYR A 419 2.32 8.50 10.91
CA TYR A 419 2.75 8.08 9.58
C TYR A 419 1.55 7.90 8.64
N GLU A 420 1.24 9.00 7.95
CA GLU A 420 0.12 9.25 7.05
C GLU A 420 0.64 9.91 5.77
N LEU A 421 -0.21 10.17 4.77
CA LEU A 421 0.20 10.78 3.50
C LEU A 421 1.09 12.03 3.67
N HIS A 422 0.72 12.96 4.56
CA HIS A 422 1.49 14.19 4.80
C HIS A 422 2.88 13.91 5.38
N LEU A 423 2.97 13.20 6.50
CA LEU A 423 4.28 12.87 7.11
C LEU A 423 5.12 12.02 6.16
N SER A 424 4.49 11.07 5.48
CA SER A 424 5.15 10.22 4.49
C SER A 424 5.72 11.05 3.33
N LYS A 425 5.07 12.13 2.88
CA LYS A 425 5.62 13.05 1.87
C LYS A 425 6.83 13.82 2.39
N ARG A 426 6.74 14.36 3.61
CA ARG A 426 7.83 15.09 4.28
C ARG A 426 9.07 14.23 4.48
N LEU A 427 8.90 13.00 4.95
CA LEU A 427 10.00 12.06 5.15
C LEU A 427 10.75 11.74 3.84
N LYS A 428 10.04 11.54 2.74
CA LYS A 428 10.66 11.32 1.41
C LYS A 428 11.46 12.55 0.95
N GLN A 429 10.90 13.74 1.19
CA GLN A 429 11.53 15.02 0.87
C GLN A 429 12.82 15.25 1.67
N ALA A 430 12.86 14.84 2.93
CA ALA A 430 14.04 14.99 3.79
C ALA A 430 15.08 13.88 3.68
N SER A 431 14.71 12.74 3.10
CA SER A 431 15.59 11.58 2.98
C SER A 431 16.70 11.82 1.96
N ASP A 432 17.94 11.60 2.37
CA ASP A 432 19.08 11.46 1.44
C ASP A 432 19.26 9.98 1.08
N ILE A 433 19.10 9.10 2.07
CA ILE A 433 19.05 7.65 1.91
C ILE A 433 17.69 7.13 2.37
N TRP A 434 16.98 6.45 1.48
CA TRP A 434 15.78 5.70 1.80
C TRP A 434 16.16 4.24 2.04
N LEU A 435 16.18 3.82 3.31
CA LEU A 435 16.63 2.49 3.69
C LEU A 435 15.50 1.47 3.55
N ASN A 436 15.81 0.37 2.87
CA ASN A 436 14.86 -0.70 2.57
C ASN A 436 15.49 -2.08 2.75
N ASN A 437 15.33 -2.69 3.92
CA ASN A 437 16.03 -3.93 4.25
C ASN A 437 15.08 -5.09 4.62
N PRO A 438 14.01 -5.36 3.85
CA PRO A 438 13.19 -6.54 4.07
C PRO A 438 14.01 -7.80 3.84
N ARG A 439 13.56 -8.89 4.45
CA ARG A 439 14.10 -10.22 4.16
C ARG A 439 13.64 -10.65 2.76
N VAL A 440 14.57 -11.05 1.91
CA VAL A 440 14.28 -11.50 0.54
C VAL A 440 13.67 -12.92 0.58
N PRO A 441 12.65 -13.27 -0.23
CA PRO A 441 11.87 -12.44 -1.16
C PRO A 441 10.50 -12.01 -0.57
N ARG A 442 10.46 -11.45 0.65
CA ARG A 442 9.21 -11.18 1.39
C ARG A 442 8.61 -9.80 1.14
N GLU A 443 9.22 -8.95 0.31
CA GLU A 443 8.59 -7.72 -0.18
C GLU A 443 8.08 -7.94 -1.61
N ALA A 444 6.76 -7.91 -1.82
CA ALA A 444 6.18 -8.08 -3.14
C ALA A 444 6.53 -6.94 -4.12
N SER A 445 6.73 -5.72 -3.61
CA SER A 445 7.08 -4.55 -4.43
C SER A 445 7.82 -3.51 -3.58
N GLY A 446 7.16 -2.46 -3.09
CA GLY A 446 7.75 -1.44 -2.23
C GLY A 446 7.67 -0.02 -2.79
N THR A 447 6.46 0.50 -2.99
CA THR A 447 6.19 1.78 -3.67
C THR A 447 6.76 3.03 -2.97
N SER A 448 7.11 2.93 -1.69
CA SER A 448 7.70 4.05 -0.94
C SER A 448 9.09 4.43 -1.46
N GLY A 449 9.87 3.46 -1.96
CA GLY A 449 11.20 3.73 -2.52
C GLY A 449 11.11 4.51 -3.84
N MET A 450 10.09 4.21 -4.66
CA MET A 450 9.83 4.92 -5.91
C MET A 450 9.58 6.42 -5.65
N THR A 451 8.73 6.70 -4.67
CA THR A 451 8.35 8.07 -4.30
C THR A 451 9.42 8.80 -3.50
N ALA A 452 10.29 8.08 -2.78
CA ALA A 452 11.49 8.67 -2.20
C ALA A 452 12.47 9.14 -3.29
N ALA A 453 12.70 8.31 -4.32
CA ALA A 453 13.51 8.71 -5.47
C ALA A 453 12.92 9.90 -6.23
N MET A 454 11.59 10.00 -6.37
CA MET A 454 10.92 11.19 -6.94
C MET A 454 11.20 12.49 -6.16
N ASN A 455 11.70 12.39 -4.92
CA ASN A 455 12.03 13.52 -4.06
C ASN A 455 13.55 13.64 -3.82
N GLY A 456 14.36 13.08 -4.71
CA GLY A 456 15.81 13.19 -4.68
C GLY A 456 16.47 12.39 -3.55
N SER A 457 15.82 11.32 -3.08
CA SER A 457 16.44 10.35 -2.16
C SER A 457 17.08 9.21 -2.94
N VAL A 458 18.26 8.76 -2.50
CA VAL A 458 18.89 7.56 -3.02
C VAL A 458 18.32 6.33 -2.33
N ASN A 459 17.91 5.32 -3.09
CA ASN A 459 17.46 4.05 -2.51
C ASN A 459 18.66 3.22 -2.08
N PHE A 460 18.62 2.70 -0.86
CA PHE A 460 19.58 1.72 -0.36
C PHE A 460 18.82 0.51 0.15
N SER A 461 18.91 -0.61 -0.56
CA SER A 461 17.99 -1.73 -0.36
C SER A 461 18.63 -3.11 -0.44
N THR A 462 18.01 -4.10 0.23
CA THR A 462 18.16 -5.50 -0.20
C THR A 462 17.52 -5.69 -1.57
N ASP A 463 18.00 -6.69 -2.30
CA ASP A 463 17.60 -6.97 -3.69
C ASP A 463 16.25 -7.72 -3.77
N ASP A 464 15.17 -7.04 -3.33
CA ASP A 464 13.83 -7.60 -3.20
C ASP A 464 12.75 -6.69 -3.81
N GLY A 465 11.58 -7.28 -4.09
CA GLY A 465 10.42 -6.58 -4.65
C GLY A 465 10.70 -5.90 -5.98
N TRP A 466 10.55 -4.58 -6.04
CA TRP A 466 10.79 -3.78 -7.25
C TRP A 466 12.26 -3.44 -7.50
N ILE A 467 13.14 -3.67 -6.52
CA ILE A 467 14.54 -3.26 -6.57
C ILE A 467 15.32 -3.90 -7.73
N PRO A 468 15.15 -5.21 -8.03
CA PRO A 468 15.81 -5.84 -9.17
C PRO A 468 15.43 -5.23 -10.52
N GLU A 469 14.28 -4.56 -10.62
CA GLU A 469 13.82 -3.89 -11.84
C GLU A 469 14.37 -2.46 -11.98
N PHE A 470 14.95 -1.91 -10.91
CA PHE A 470 15.28 -0.49 -10.80
C PHE A 470 16.76 -0.24 -10.54
N ILE A 471 17.33 -0.81 -9.46
CA ILE A 471 18.65 -0.40 -8.99
C ILE A 471 19.74 -0.98 -9.88
N LYS A 472 20.61 -0.09 -10.35
CA LYS A 472 21.94 -0.38 -10.89
C LYS A 472 22.94 0.11 -9.85
N ASP A 473 23.64 -0.81 -9.16
CA ASP A 473 24.50 -0.48 -8.01
C ASP A 473 25.48 0.65 -8.34
N GLY A 474 25.49 1.69 -7.49
CA GLY A 474 26.35 2.86 -7.64
C GLY A 474 25.98 3.84 -8.77
N VAL A 475 24.94 3.54 -9.57
CA VAL A 475 24.50 4.39 -10.69
C VAL A 475 23.25 5.21 -10.32
N ASN A 476 22.25 4.59 -9.71
CA ASN A 476 20.98 5.23 -9.33
C ASN A 476 20.50 4.83 -7.90
N GLY A 477 21.30 4.02 -7.20
CA GLY A 477 20.98 3.46 -5.90
C GLY A 477 22.10 2.53 -5.44
N PHE A 478 21.92 1.95 -4.25
CA PHE A 478 22.82 0.94 -3.70
C PHE A 478 22.03 -0.31 -3.34
N VAL A 479 22.58 -1.46 -3.69
CA VAL A 479 21.95 -2.76 -3.41
C VAL A 479 22.85 -3.63 -2.55
N VAL A 480 22.25 -4.24 -1.53
CA VAL A 480 22.92 -5.23 -0.70
C VAL A 480 23.08 -6.52 -1.52
N PRO A 481 24.30 -7.06 -1.68
CA PRO A 481 24.51 -8.33 -2.36
C PRO A 481 23.63 -9.43 -1.77
N GLN A 482 22.99 -10.22 -2.63
CA GLN A 482 22.13 -11.31 -2.21
C GLN A 482 22.91 -12.34 -1.38
N ALA A 483 22.37 -12.71 -0.22
CA ALA A 483 22.80 -13.92 0.49
C ALA A 483 22.23 -15.18 -0.20
N ASP A 484 22.74 -16.36 0.16
CA ASP A 484 22.12 -17.62 -0.24
C ASP A 484 20.84 -17.86 0.60
N TYR A 485 19.76 -17.17 0.22
CA TYR A 485 18.49 -17.17 0.95
C TYR A 485 17.77 -18.53 0.94
N HIS A 486 18.18 -19.46 0.06
CA HIS A 486 17.57 -20.79 -0.05
C HIS A 486 18.26 -21.84 0.82
N ASN A 487 19.58 -21.75 0.99
CA ASN A 487 20.35 -22.79 1.69
C ASN A 487 20.92 -22.35 3.04
N THR A 488 20.79 -21.07 3.40
CA THR A 488 21.33 -20.52 4.65
C THR A 488 20.23 -20.35 5.70
N PRO A 489 20.46 -20.63 6.99
CA PRO A 489 19.53 -20.28 8.07
C PRO A 489 19.25 -18.77 8.14
N ILE A 490 18.06 -18.38 8.59
CA ILE A 490 17.60 -16.98 8.62
C ILE A 490 18.56 -16.06 9.39
N GLU A 491 19.13 -16.55 10.49
CA GLU A 491 20.05 -15.79 11.34
C GLU A 491 21.33 -15.45 10.58
N ALA A 492 21.91 -16.42 9.87
CA ALA A 492 23.12 -16.21 9.08
C ALA A 492 22.87 -15.34 7.83
N GLN A 493 21.66 -15.39 7.25
CA GLN A 493 21.25 -14.44 6.21
C GLN A 493 21.21 -13.00 6.77
N ASP A 494 20.57 -12.81 7.93
CA ASP A 494 20.47 -11.51 8.59
C ASP A 494 21.85 -10.95 9.00
N GLU A 495 22.78 -11.79 9.46
CA GLU A 495 24.16 -11.38 9.77
C GLU A 495 24.92 -10.92 8.51
N THR A 496 24.76 -11.65 7.41
CA THR A 496 25.40 -11.35 6.12
C THR A 496 24.87 -10.05 5.54
N ASP A 497 23.54 -9.89 5.48
CA ASP A 497 22.88 -8.66 5.04
C ASP A 497 23.35 -7.46 5.89
N LEU A 498 23.39 -7.60 7.22
CA LEU A 498 23.78 -6.52 8.13
C LEU A 498 25.25 -6.11 7.92
N LYS A 499 26.14 -7.09 7.75
CA LYS A 499 27.55 -6.85 7.45
C LYS A 499 27.69 -6.03 6.16
N HIS A 500 27.08 -6.47 5.07
CA HIS A 500 27.14 -5.77 3.79
C HIS A 500 26.53 -4.37 3.87
N ILE A 501 25.45 -4.20 4.64
CA ILE A 501 24.84 -2.88 4.85
C ILE A 501 25.86 -1.89 5.45
N TYR A 502 26.55 -2.30 6.51
CA TYR A 502 27.58 -1.46 7.14
C TYR A 502 28.78 -1.20 6.23
N GLU A 503 29.22 -2.20 5.47
CA GLU A 503 30.31 -2.03 4.50
C GLU A 503 29.96 -1.02 3.41
N ILE A 504 28.74 -1.09 2.85
CA ILE A 504 28.27 -0.15 1.83
C ILE A 504 28.11 1.25 2.42
N LEU A 505 27.54 1.38 3.63
CA LEU A 505 27.41 2.68 4.31
C LEU A 505 28.78 3.34 4.50
N ASN A 506 29.70 2.64 5.13
CA ASN A 506 30.98 3.20 5.56
C ASN A 506 31.96 3.42 4.39
N ASN A 507 31.99 2.51 3.42
CA ASN A 507 33.01 2.52 2.37
C ASN A 507 32.53 3.14 1.05
N LYS A 508 31.21 3.21 0.81
CA LYS A 508 30.65 3.75 -0.43
C LYS A 508 29.79 4.99 -0.17
N ILE A 509 28.70 4.86 0.59
CA ILE A 509 27.68 5.92 0.71
C ILE A 509 28.22 7.16 1.41
N LEU A 510 28.75 7.02 2.63
CA LEU A 510 29.21 8.16 3.42
C LEU A 510 30.35 8.93 2.74
N PRO A 511 31.41 8.28 2.22
CA PRO A 511 32.45 8.99 1.47
C PRO A 511 31.88 9.71 0.24
N THR A 512 31.01 9.05 -0.54
CA THR A 512 30.45 9.66 -1.77
C THR A 512 29.63 10.90 -1.45
N TYR A 513 28.76 10.85 -0.45
CA TYR A 513 27.93 12.00 -0.04
C TYR A 513 28.79 13.20 0.40
N TYR A 514 29.82 12.96 1.22
CA TYR A 514 30.58 14.05 1.85
C TYR A 514 31.73 14.58 0.99
N THR A 515 32.36 13.74 0.17
CA THR A 515 33.59 14.13 -0.57
C THR A 515 33.41 14.16 -2.08
N GLN A 516 32.33 13.59 -2.63
CA GLN A 516 32.09 13.46 -4.07
C GLN A 516 30.67 13.92 -4.47
N GLN A 517 30.35 15.18 -4.14
CA GLN A 517 29.00 15.73 -4.31
C GLN A 517 28.48 15.65 -5.76
N ASP A 518 29.32 15.82 -6.77
CA ASP A 518 28.91 15.71 -8.18
C ASP A 518 28.47 14.28 -8.51
N GLN A 519 29.23 13.27 -8.06
CA GLN A 519 28.85 11.87 -8.20
C GLN A 519 27.54 11.58 -7.44
N TRP A 520 27.40 12.09 -6.22
CA TRP A 520 26.18 11.94 -5.44
C TRP A 520 24.96 12.53 -6.16
N ARG A 521 25.08 13.73 -6.74
CA ARG A 521 24.01 14.34 -7.56
C ARG A 521 23.69 13.51 -8.78
N HIS A 522 24.69 12.93 -9.47
CA HIS A 522 24.43 12.02 -10.58
C HIS A 522 23.62 10.79 -10.16
N ILE A 523 23.93 10.18 -9.02
CA ILE A 523 23.15 9.05 -8.48
C ILE A 523 21.70 9.47 -8.23
N ILE A 524 21.50 10.64 -7.60
CA ILE A 524 20.15 11.17 -7.35
C ILE A 524 19.40 11.42 -8.67
N TRP A 525 20.00 12.13 -9.61
CA TRP A 525 19.35 12.53 -10.86
C TRP A 525 19.02 11.34 -11.75
N ASN A 526 19.89 10.32 -11.79
CA ASN A 526 19.59 9.06 -12.46
C ASN A 526 18.39 8.37 -11.82
N GLY A 527 18.38 8.24 -10.49
CA GLY A 527 17.25 7.66 -9.77
C GLY A 527 15.93 8.41 -9.99
N MET A 528 15.96 9.75 -9.99
CA MET A 528 14.80 10.61 -10.27
C MET A 528 14.25 10.43 -11.70
N GLU A 529 15.13 10.27 -12.68
CA GLU A 529 14.75 10.08 -14.08
C GLU A 529 14.17 8.68 -14.30
N ASP A 530 14.84 7.65 -13.79
CA ASP A 530 14.42 6.26 -13.91
C ASP A 530 13.03 6.04 -13.28
N VAL A 531 12.74 6.62 -12.10
CA VAL A 531 11.39 6.50 -11.49
C VAL A 531 10.31 7.32 -12.19
N LYS A 532 10.65 8.47 -12.75
CA LYS A 532 9.71 9.28 -13.54
C LYS A 532 9.22 8.51 -14.77
N ASN A 533 10.12 7.76 -15.42
CA ASN A 533 9.83 7.04 -16.66
C ASN A 533 9.26 5.63 -16.42
N GLY A 534 9.90 4.84 -15.55
CA GLY A 534 9.52 3.44 -15.32
C GLY A 534 8.42 3.22 -14.26
N PHE A 535 8.27 4.14 -13.31
CA PHE A 535 7.48 3.93 -12.09
C PHE A 535 6.41 5.00 -11.86
N ASN A 536 5.94 5.63 -12.95
CA ASN A 536 4.74 6.46 -12.97
C ASN A 536 3.48 5.59 -13.05
N SER A 537 2.47 5.89 -12.23
CA SER A 537 1.21 5.14 -12.21
C SER A 537 0.36 5.30 -13.48
N ASN A 538 0.61 6.32 -14.33
CA ASN A 538 -0.04 6.39 -15.65
C ASN A 538 0.36 5.20 -16.53
N ARG A 539 1.64 4.79 -16.51
CA ARG A 539 2.08 3.56 -17.18
C ARG A 539 1.41 2.32 -16.58
N MET A 540 1.30 2.25 -15.26
CA MET A 540 0.62 1.13 -14.59
C MET A 540 -0.85 1.01 -14.98
N ALA A 541 -1.58 2.13 -14.99
CA ALA A 541 -2.99 2.18 -15.33
C ALA A 541 -3.21 1.81 -16.80
N ASP A 542 -2.30 2.22 -17.69
CA ASP A 542 -2.31 1.82 -19.11
C ASP A 542 -2.06 0.31 -19.25
N GLU A 543 -1.05 -0.24 -18.59
CA GLU A 543 -0.78 -1.68 -18.61
C GLU A 543 -1.92 -2.52 -18.02
N TYR A 544 -2.58 -2.05 -16.95
CA TYR A 544 -3.80 -2.69 -16.45
C TYR A 544 -4.88 -2.71 -17.53
N TYR A 545 -5.07 -1.61 -18.25
CA TYR A 545 -6.06 -1.56 -19.32
C TYR A 545 -5.73 -2.53 -20.46
N GLU A 546 -4.48 -2.52 -20.95
CA GLU A 546 -4.05 -3.34 -22.08
C GLU A 546 -3.95 -4.83 -21.74
N LYS A 547 -3.49 -5.16 -20.53
CA LYS A 547 -3.15 -6.55 -20.16
C LYS A 547 -4.19 -7.21 -19.29
N MET A 548 -5.05 -6.47 -18.58
CA MET A 548 -6.04 -7.05 -17.67
C MET A 548 -7.47 -6.77 -18.12
N TYR A 549 -7.76 -5.59 -18.66
CA TYR A 549 -9.14 -5.22 -18.99
C TYR A 549 -9.52 -5.46 -20.45
N SER A 550 -8.53 -5.58 -21.35
CA SER A 550 -8.71 -5.70 -22.80
C SER A 550 -9.01 -7.13 -23.26
#